data_AF-A0A357R1U3-F1
#
_entry.id   AF-A0A357R1U3-F1
#
_cell.length_a   1.000
_cell.length_b   1.000
_cell.length_c   1.000
_cell.angle_alpha   90.00
_cell.angle_beta   90.00
_cell.angle_gamma   90.00
#
_symmetry.space_group_name_H-M   'P 1'
#
loop_
_entity.id
_entity.type
_entity.pdbx_description
1 polymer ?
#
loop_
_entity_poly.entity_id
_entity_poly.type
_entity_poly.pdbx_seq_one_letter_code
_entity_poly.pdbx_strand_id
1 'polypeptide(L)'
;MHKWFSPAAARLMRQEIAAANNNEVFFRATLRENVMTDIQVMSRGNQDSVPTVVQAKPGLCLMVIHNHPSGDLTPSGGDITAASRLAREGIGFAIVDNSVSEAYILVEPVQSKPQASVSLKLVNAALGPGGYVAGIMPAYESRPQQLEMAVNLAQALNEGAHALAEAGTGIGKSLAYLVPVLIWARENNRRVVVSTNTINLQEQLLYKDIPLLQRGLPFGFKAVLVKGRANYLCKRKFRELIQRGEDLIEDKDLSNLQAMMTWEKTTRDGTKSDLGFWPGDLWDLVCSEPDACLRVNCQFFRECFFHSARREALDAQVLIANHSLLFADIALRSKGADTGVLPEYHCVV
;
A
#
# COMPACT_ATOMS: atom_id res chain seq x y z
N MET A 1 -4.34 34.60 27.17
CA MET A 1 -3.27 33.58 27.27
C MET A 1 -3.43 32.68 26.04
N HIS A 2 -2.46 32.67 25.11
CA HIS A 2 -2.57 31.90 23.87
C HIS A 2 -2.26 30.42 24.15
N LYS A 3 -3.29 29.65 24.52
CA LYS A 3 -3.12 28.26 24.98
C LYS A 3 -2.55 27.34 23.89
N TRP A 4 -2.75 27.69 22.63
CA TRP A 4 -2.42 26.86 21.48
C TRP A 4 -1.31 27.42 20.58
N PHE A 5 -0.89 28.68 20.75
CA PHE A 5 0.06 29.35 19.86
C PHE A 5 1.22 29.95 20.63
N SER A 6 2.43 29.85 20.08
CA SER A 6 3.53 30.68 20.58
C SER A 6 3.21 32.18 20.36
N PRO A 7 3.70 33.09 21.22
CA PRO A 7 3.45 34.52 21.07
C PRO A 7 3.91 35.08 19.70
N ALA A 8 4.99 34.52 19.14
CA ALA A 8 5.49 34.88 17.82
C ALA A 8 4.55 34.38 16.70
N ALA A 9 4.07 33.14 16.79
CA ALA A 9 3.13 32.55 15.85
C ALA A 9 1.82 33.34 15.78
N ALA A 10 1.20 33.61 16.94
CA ALA A 10 -0.05 34.36 17.01
C ALA A 10 0.10 35.78 16.44
N ARG A 11 1.24 36.45 16.71
CA ARG A 11 1.51 37.79 16.18
C ARG A 11 1.62 37.79 14.65
N LEU A 12 2.35 36.82 14.09
CA LEU A 12 2.51 36.70 12.63
C LEU A 12 1.16 36.43 11.95
N MET A 13 0.37 35.50 12.48
CA MET A 13 -0.96 35.20 11.93
C MET A 13 -1.87 36.44 11.91
N ARG A 14 -1.93 37.21 13.00
CA ARG A 14 -2.70 38.47 13.04
C ARG A 14 -2.25 39.48 11.99
N GLN A 15 -0.93 39.63 11.81
CA GLN A 15 -0.38 40.54 10.82
C GLN A 15 -0.80 40.14 9.40
N GLU A 16 -0.76 38.85 9.10
CA GLU A 16 -1.14 38.30 7.79
C GLU A 16 -2.64 38.36 7.54
N ILE A 17 -3.48 38.09 8.55
CA ILE A 17 -4.94 38.26 8.47
C ILE A 17 -5.30 39.73 8.25
N ALA A 18 -4.66 40.66 8.98
CA ALA A 18 -4.87 42.09 8.81
C ALA A 18 -4.43 42.55 7.41
N ALA A 19 -3.29 42.07 6.91
CA ALA A 19 -2.81 42.34 5.56
C ALA A 19 -3.75 41.80 4.47
N ALA A 20 -4.51 40.75 4.78
CA ALA A 20 -5.55 40.20 3.91
C ALA A 20 -6.91 40.91 4.08
N ASN A 21 -6.98 42.07 4.73
CA ASN A 21 -8.22 42.79 5.04
C ASN A 21 -9.22 41.96 5.85
N ASN A 22 -8.73 41.17 6.81
CA ASN A 22 -9.53 40.26 7.64
C ASN A 22 -10.27 39.16 6.87
N ASN A 23 -9.89 38.91 5.61
CA ASN A 23 -10.36 37.75 4.85
C ASN A 23 -9.70 36.46 5.35
N GLU A 24 -10.17 35.35 4.81
CA GLU A 24 -9.68 34.02 5.12
C GLU A 24 -8.24 33.80 4.61
N VAL A 25 -7.40 33.32 5.51
CA VAL A 25 -5.99 32.99 5.28
C VAL A 25 -5.72 31.61 5.83
N PHE A 26 -5.11 30.77 4.99
CA PHE A 26 -4.66 29.44 5.38
C PHE A 26 -3.19 29.50 5.78
N PHE A 27 -2.88 28.84 6.89
CA PHE A 27 -1.56 28.74 7.48
C PHE A 27 -1.18 27.27 7.66
N ARG A 28 0.13 27.02 7.62
CA ARG A 28 0.76 25.79 8.11
C ARG A 28 1.52 26.11 9.39
N ALA A 29 1.39 25.28 10.42
CA ALA A 29 2.19 25.34 11.64
C ALA A 29 2.86 24.00 11.91
N THR A 30 3.92 24.04 12.72
CA THR A 30 4.46 22.84 13.37
C THR A 30 3.98 22.80 14.81
N LEU A 31 3.56 21.65 15.31
CA LEU A 31 3.16 21.47 16.70
C LEU A 31 4.35 20.94 17.52
N ARG A 32 4.76 21.67 18.56
CA ARG A 32 5.78 21.24 19.54
C ARG A 32 5.18 21.32 20.94
N GLU A 33 5.19 20.22 21.69
CA GLU A 33 4.62 20.15 23.06
C GLU A 33 3.19 20.73 23.15
N ASN A 34 2.35 20.41 22.16
CA ASN A 34 0.98 20.91 22.01
C ASN A 34 0.83 22.43 21.75
N VAL A 35 1.92 23.12 21.42
CA VAL A 35 1.91 24.54 21.03
C VAL A 35 2.28 24.68 19.56
N MET A 36 1.49 25.44 18.81
CA MET A 36 1.72 25.74 17.40
C MET A 36 2.82 26.79 17.25
N THR A 37 3.83 26.44 16.49
CA THR A 37 5.03 27.22 16.18
C THR A 37 5.29 27.24 14.67
N ASP A 38 6.33 27.95 14.24
CA ASP A 38 6.83 27.94 12.85
C ASP A 38 5.73 28.12 11.79
N ILE A 39 4.98 29.23 11.89
CA ILE A 39 3.86 29.54 11.00
C ILE A 39 4.35 29.94 9.61
N GLN A 40 3.72 29.40 8.56
CA GLN A 40 3.89 29.82 7.18
C GLN A 40 2.53 30.04 6.52
N VAL A 41 2.36 31.18 5.84
CA VAL A 41 1.16 31.44 5.03
C VAL A 41 1.17 30.50 3.83
N MET A 42 0.06 29.79 3.64
CA MET A 42 -0.13 28.89 2.50
C MET A 42 -0.86 29.57 1.35
N SER A 43 -1.97 30.23 1.66
CA SER A 43 -2.76 30.96 0.67
C SER A 43 -3.62 32.02 1.35
N ARG A 44 -4.02 33.02 0.57
CA ARG A 44 -5.00 34.04 0.95
C ARG A 44 -6.18 33.85 -0.01
N GLY A 45 -7.36 33.49 0.49
CA GLY A 45 -8.47 33.01 -0.33
C GLY A 45 -9.79 33.76 -0.10
N ASN A 46 -10.79 33.41 -0.90
CA ASN A 46 -12.21 33.63 -0.65
C ASN A 46 -12.89 32.26 -0.43
N GLN A 47 -14.19 32.27 -0.08
CA GLN A 47 -14.99 31.17 0.50
C GLN A 47 -14.91 29.76 -0.14
N ASP A 48 -14.19 29.55 -1.26
CA ASP A 48 -14.20 28.31 -2.04
C ASP A 48 -12.81 27.69 -2.37
N SER A 49 -11.69 28.20 -1.84
CA SER A 49 -10.36 27.68 -2.21
C SER A 49 -9.50 27.25 -1.02
N VAL A 50 -9.42 25.93 -0.76
CA VAL A 50 -8.44 25.34 0.16
C VAL A 50 -7.17 24.96 -0.61
N PRO A 51 -6.00 25.54 -0.31
CA PRO A 51 -4.75 25.19 -0.98
C PRO A 51 -4.35 23.74 -0.68
N THR A 52 -4.04 23.00 -1.74
CA THR A 52 -3.94 21.54 -1.75
C THR A 52 -2.53 20.99 -1.42
N VAL A 53 -1.58 21.85 -1.01
CA VAL A 53 -0.15 21.47 -0.92
C VAL A 53 0.36 21.54 0.51
N VAL A 54 -0.10 20.62 1.37
CA VAL A 54 0.67 20.24 2.57
C VAL A 54 0.99 18.77 2.46
N GLN A 55 2.26 18.44 2.33
CA GLN A 55 2.73 17.07 2.47
C GLN A 55 3.21 16.87 3.90
N ALA A 56 2.73 15.81 4.55
CA ALA A 56 3.26 15.37 5.82
C ALA A 56 4.76 15.07 5.69
N LYS A 57 5.57 15.61 6.61
CA LYS A 57 6.99 15.29 6.71
C LYS A 57 7.21 14.34 7.89
N PRO A 58 7.96 13.23 7.70
CA PRO A 58 8.25 12.30 8.79
C PRO A 58 8.86 13.03 10.01
N GLY A 59 8.33 12.75 11.20
CA GLY A 59 8.82 13.30 12.46
C GLY A 59 8.31 14.71 12.83
N LEU A 60 7.52 15.37 11.97
CA LEU A 60 6.89 16.66 12.28
C LEU A 60 5.38 16.52 12.44
N CYS A 61 4.83 17.05 13.54
CA CYS A 61 3.39 17.22 13.69
C CYS A 61 2.98 18.50 12.97
N LEU A 62 2.30 18.38 11.84
CA LEU A 62 1.84 19.55 11.07
C LEU A 62 0.39 19.87 11.38
N MET A 63 0.10 21.16 11.48
CA MET A 63 -1.26 21.71 11.57
C MET A 63 -1.54 22.56 10.35
N VAL A 64 -2.70 22.37 9.74
CA VAL A 64 -3.32 23.36 8.86
C VAL A 64 -4.29 24.19 9.69
N ILE A 65 -4.27 25.50 9.48
CA ILE A 65 -5.04 26.44 10.26
C ILE A 65 -5.66 27.44 9.30
N HIS A 66 -6.91 27.79 9.49
CA HIS A 66 -7.50 28.94 8.83
C HIS A 66 -8.30 29.79 9.80
N ASN A 67 -8.45 31.07 9.50
CA ASN A 67 -9.28 31.96 10.29
C ASN A 67 -10.69 32.03 9.73
N HIS A 68 -11.69 32.04 10.61
CA HIS A 68 -13.05 32.44 10.26
C HIS A 68 -13.23 33.94 10.46
N PRO A 69 -13.46 34.72 9.39
CA PRO A 69 -13.64 36.17 9.49
C PRO A 69 -14.79 36.60 10.39
N SER A 70 -15.83 35.77 10.50
CA SER A 70 -17.00 35.98 11.35
C SER A 70 -16.70 35.84 12.85
N GLY A 71 -15.61 35.15 13.21
CA GLY A 71 -15.30 34.76 14.59
C GLY A 71 -16.10 33.55 15.10
N ASP A 72 -17.04 33.01 14.32
CA ASP A 72 -17.72 31.74 14.64
C ASP A 72 -16.80 30.59 14.25
N LEU A 73 -16.35 29.80 15.23
CA LEU A 73 -15.43 28.66 15.01
C LEU A 73 -16.15 27.35 14.69
N THR A 74 -17.46 27.39 14.48
CA THR A 74 -18.23 26.20 14.09
C THR A 74 -17.79 25.71 12.70
N PRO A 75 -17.37 24.45 12.55
CA PRO A 75 -16.92 23.90 11.27
C PRO A 75 -18.04 23.87 10.22
N SER A 76 -17.75 24.35 9.02
CA SER A 76 -18.59 24.19 7.84
C SER A 76 -18.39 22.80 7.20
N GLY A 77 -19.25 22.45 6.23
CA GLY A 77 -19.08 21.22 5.44
C GLY A 77 -17.76 21.19 4.64
N GLY A 78 -17.25 22.36 4.23
CA GLY A 78 -15.94 22.50 3.59
C GLY A 78 -14.81 22.15 4.54
N ASP A 79 -14.88 22.61 5.79
CA ASP A 79 -13.87 22.36 6.82
C ASP A 79 -13.80 20.89 7.19
N ILE A 80 -14.97 20.25 7.35
CA ILE A 80 -15.05 18.80 7.62
C ILE A 80 -14.43 18.01 6.48
N THR A 81 -14.68 18.40 5.24
CA THR A 81 -14.13 17.74 4.04
C THR A 81 -12.61 17.92 3.97
N ALA A 82 -12.12 19.14 4.21
CA ALA A 82 -10.69 19.46 4.21
C ALA A 82 -9.95 18.73 5.34
N ALA A 83 -10.49 18.78 6.56
CA ALA A 83 -9.93 18.11 7.72
C ALA A 83 -9.90 16.58 7.54
N SER A 84 -10.95 15.98 6.98
CA SER A 84 -10.99 14.54 6.68
C SER A 84 -9.92 14.13 5.68
N ARG A 85 -9.64 14.98 4.68
CA ARG A 85 -8.56 14.73 3.72
C ARG A 85 -7.19 14.77 4.38
N LEU A 86 -6.92 15.80 5.18
CA LEU A 86 -5.64 16.04 5.86
C LEU A 86 -5.37 15.01 6.98
N ALA A 87 -6.42 14.57 7.68
CA ALA A 87 -6.34 13.55 8.71
C ALA A 87 -5.74 12.23 8.19
N ARG A 88 -6.03 11.86 6.93
CA ARG A 88 -5.45 10.66 6.29
C ARG A 88 -3.93 10.74 6.12
N GLU A 89 -3.38 11.96 6.08
CA GLU A 89 -1.94 12.20 6.03
C GLU A 89 -1.34 12.44 7.43
N GLY A 90 -2.14 12.33 8.50
CA GLY A 90 -1.74 12.61 9.87
C GLY A 90 -1.60 14.10 10.19
N ILE A 91 -2.07 14.98 9.30
CA ILE A 91 -2.02 16.44 9.47
C ILE A 91 -3.26 16.88 10.23
N GLY A 92 -3.08 17.68 11.28
CA GLY A 92 -4.18 18.23 12.05
C GLY A 92 -4.80 19.46 11.38
N PHE A 93 -6.01 19.80 11.80
CA PHE A 93 -6.78 20.92 11.26
C PHE A 93 -7.38 21.75 12.40
N ALA A 94 -7.22 23.07 12.32
CA ALA A 94 -7.75 24.00 13.32
C ALA A 94 -8.40 25.24 12.68
N ILE A 95 -9.42 25.75 13.35
CA ILE A 95 -10.13 26.98 13.00
C ILE A 95 -9.82 28.02 14.08
N VAL A 96 -9.47 29.24 13.69
CA VAL A 96 -9.19 30.34 14.62
C VAL A 96 -10.05 31.57 14.32
N ASP A 97 -10.18 32.44 15.30
CA ASP A 97 -10.75 33.78 15.06
C ASP A 97 -9.68 34.72 14.48
N ASN A 98 -10.09 35.85 13.90
CA ASN A 98 -9.17 36.84 13.33
C ASN A 98 -8.18 37.42 14.36
N SER A 99 -8.56 37.42 15.64
CA SER A 99 -7.67 37.87 16.71
C SER A 99 -6.73 36.77 17.21
N VAL A 100 -6.84 35.53 16.69
CA VAL A 100 -6.01 34.38 17.09
C VAL A 100 -5.97 34.24 18.62
N SER A 101 -7.14 34.42 19.23
CA SER A 101 -7.35 34.35 20.67
C SER A 101 -7.97 33.01 21.05
N GLU A 102 -8.85 32.50 20.20
CA GLU A 102 -9.57 31.25 20.32
C GLU A 102 -9.20 30.31 19.17
N ALA A 103 -9.23 29.02 19.44
CA ALA A 103 -8.96 27.98 18.44
C ALA A 103 -9.84 26.77 18.69
N TYR A 104 -10.46 26.28 17.62
CA TYR A 104 -11.17 25.02 17.59
C TYR A 104 -10.33 23.99 16.84
N ILE A 105 -9.84 22.97 17.55
CA ILE A 105 -9.07 21.88 16.95
C ILE A 105 -10.06 20.84 16.42
N LEU A 106 -10.26 20.81 15.10
CA LEU A 106 -11.18 19.88 14.46
C LEU A 106 -10.57 18.48 14.33
N VAL A 107 -9.27 18.42 14.03
CA VAL A 107 -8.48 17.18 13.96
C VAL A 107 -7.14 17.43 14.62
N GLU A 108 -6.79 16.62 15.62
CA GLU A 108 -5.44 16.62 16.18
C GLU A 108 -4.45 15.95 15.22
N PRO A 109 -3.22 16.47 15.07
CA PRO A 109 -2.24 15.86 14.20
C PRO A 109 -1.76 14.56 14.85
N VAL A 110 -1.72 13.49 14.07
CA VAL A 110 -1.11 12.25 14.53
C VAL A 110 0.37 12.36 14.23
N GLN A 111 1.20 12.31 15.27
CA GLN A 111 2.65 12.25 15.08
C GLN A 111 2.95 10.97 14.27
N SER A 112 3.28 11.13 12.99
CA SER A 112 3.76 10.02 12.20
C SER A 112 5.04 9.54 12.89
N LYS A 113 5.07 8.27 13.34
CA LYS A 113 6.32 7.68 13.82
C LYS A 113 7.39 7.94 12.75
N PRO A 114 8.57 8.45 13.12
CA PRO A 114 9.65 8.62 12.17
C PRO A 114 9.84 7.28 11.45
N GLN A 115 9.84 7.32 10.12
CA GLN A 115 10.09 6.12 9.34
C GLN A 115 11.47 5.59 9.72
N ALA A 116 11.53 4.35 10.22
CA ALA A 116 12.79 3.73 10.56
C ALA A 116 13.62 3.56 9.29
N SER A 117 14.86 4.03 9.33
CA SER A 117 15.77 3.93 8.19
C SER A 117 16.21 2.49 7.96
N VAL A 118 16.22 2.09 6.69
CA VAL A 118 16.89 0.89 6.18
C VAL A 118 18.37 0.97 6.50
N SER A 119 18.85 0.02 7.31
CA SER A 119 20.27 -0.09 7.67
C SER A 119 21.11 -0.55 6.48
N LEU A 120 21.96 0.34 5.95
CA LEU A 120 22.91 0.00 4.89
C LEU A 120 23.89 -1.11 5.32
N LYS A 121 24.21 -1.18 6.62
CA LYS A 121 25.02 -2.28 7.17
C LYS A 121 24.30 -3.62 7.01
N LEU A 122 22.99 -3.66 7.23
CA LEU A 122 22.18 -4.87 7.06
C LEU A 122 22.03 -5.26 5.59
N VAL A 123 21.90 -4.29 4.68
CA VAL A 123 21.91 -4.54 3.22
C VAL A 123 23.23 -5.17 2.79
N ASN A 124 24.36 -4.60 3.25
CA ASN A 124 25.69 -5.17 3.01
C ASN A 124 25.85 -6.56 3.65
N ALA A 125 25.35 -6.76 4.87
CA ALA A 125 25.40 -8.07 5.52
C ALA A 125 24.53 -9.11 4.80
N ALA A 126 23.50 -8.70 4.04
CA ALA A 126 22.66 -9.60 3.28
C ALA A 126 23.28 -10.00 1.93
N LEU A 127 23.74 -9.04 1.14
CA LEU A 127 24.17 -9.24 -0.26
C LEU A 127 25.70 -9.12 -0.48
N GLY A 128 26.45 -8.65 0.51
CA GLY A 128 27.89 -8.50 0.40
C GLY A 128 28.64 -9.84 0.36
N PRO A 129 29.97 -9.80 0.11
CA PRO A 129 30.81 -11.00 0.14
C PRO A 129 30.70 -11.71 1.49
N GLY A 130 30.33 -13.00 1.48
CA GLY A 130 30.14 -13.78 2.71
C GLY A 130 28.90 -13.38 3.54
N GLY A 131 28.00 -12.57 2.98
CA GLY A 131 26.75 -12.19 3.62
C GLY A 131 25.77 -13.35 3.80
N TYR A 132 24.61 -13.05 4.39
CA TYR A 132 23.55 -14.00 4.67
C TYR A 132 23.14 -14.85 3.46
N VAL A 133 22.97 -14.22 2.29
CA VAL A 133 22.60 -14.95 1.07
C VAL A 133 23.73 -15.86 0.60
N ALA A 134 24.98 -15.42 0.71
CA ALA A 134 26.15 -16.23 0.36
C ALA A 134 26.25 -17.49 1.23
N GLY A 135 25.90 -17.39 2.52
CA GLY A 135 25.94 -18.52 3.46
C GLY A 135 24.96 -19.65 3.13
N ILE A 136 23.85 -19.36 2.44
CA ILE A 136 22.81 -20.36 2.13
C ILE A 136 22.80 -20.80 0.66
N MET A 137 23.51 -20.08 -0.21
CA MET A 137 23.57 -20.35 -1.64
C MET A 137 25.01 -20.65 -2.04
N PRO A 138 25.40 -21.93 -2.14
CA PRO A 138 26.78 -22.34 -2.42
C PRO A 138 27.38 -21.76 -3.72
N ALA A 139 26.53 -21.51 -4.72
CA ALA A 139 26.90 -20.91 -6.00
C ALA A 139 26.66 -19.38 -6.05
N TYR A 140 26.56 -18.72 -4.89
CA TYR A 140 26.40 -17.27 -4.84
C TYR A 140 27.71 -16.60 -5.25
N GLU A 141 27.59 -15.71 -6.24
CA GLU A 141 28.66 -14.83 -6.66
C GLU A 141 28.29 -13.41 -6.26
N SER A 142 29.12 -12.79 -5.43
CA SER A 142 28.94 -11.38 -5.05
C SER A 142 29.19 -10.49 -6.25
N ARG A 143 28.17 -9.73 -6.66
CA ARG A 143 28.25 -8.80 -7.81
C ARG A 143 28.16 -7.36 -7.32
N PRO A 144 29.19 -6.51 -7.55
CA PRO A 144 29.18 -5.12 -7.10
C PRO A 144 27.94 -4.34 -7.54
N GLN A 145 27.48 -4.54 -8.78
CA GLN A 145 26.30 -3.86 -9.33
C GLN A 145 25.01 -4.24 -8.61
N GLN A 146 24.91 -5.47 -8.09
CA GLN A 146 23.76 -5.93 -7.31
C GLN A 146 23.68 -5.19 -5.97
N LEU A 147 24.84 -5.08 -5.30
CA LEU A 147 24.95 -4.41 -4.02
C LEU A 147 24.74 -2.90 -4.16
N GLU A 148 25.32 -2.30 -5.19
CA GLU A 148 25.12 -0.89 -5.54
C GLU A 148 23.63 -0.57 -5.76
N MET A 149 22.93 -1.38 -6.57
CA MET A 149 21.49 -1.24 -6.77
C MET A 149 20.73 -1.33 -5.44
N ALA A 150 21.07 -2.30 -4.58
CA ALA A 150 20.39 -2.47 -3.28
C ALA A 150 20.63 -1.29 -2.33
N VAL A 151 21.85 -0.74 -2.31
CA VAL A 151 22.21 0.43 -1.49
C VAL A 151 21.49 1.68 -1.99
N ASN A 152 21.46 1.91 -3.31
CA ASN A 152 20.75 3.06 -3.89
C ASN A 152 19.25 2.99 -3.60
N LEU A 153 18.63 1.80 -3.69
CA LEU A 153 17.23 1.60 -3.32
C LEU A 153 17.00 1.84 -1.82
N ALA A 154 17.90 1.37 -0.94
CA ALA A 154 17.80 1.62 0.49
C ALA A 154 17.87 3.12 0.84
N GLN A 155 18.75 3.87 0.16
CA GLN A 155 18.86 5.33 0.33
C GLN A 155 17.58 6.02 -0.12
N ALA A 156 17.06 5.69 -1.31
CA ALA A 156 15.80 6.25 -1.79
C ALA A 156 14.63 5.97 -0.83
N LEU A 157 14.53 4.75 -0.28
CA LEU A 157 13.53 4.41 0.74
C LEU A 157 13.68 5.26 2.01
N ASN A 158 14.92 5.53 2.44
CA ASN A 158 15.20 6.35 3.63
C ASN A 158 14.84 7.82 3.42
N GLU A 159 15.02 8.32 2.21
CA GLU A 159 14.73 9.71 1.84
C GLU A 159 13.27 9.94 1.43
N GLY A 160 12.48 8.85 1.28
CA GLY A 160 11.12 8.92 0.75
C GLY A 160 11.10 9.29 -0.75
N ALA A 161 12.18 8.98 -1.48
CA ALA A 161 12.35 9.28 -2.89
C ALA A 161 12.00 8.07 -3.77
N HIS A 162 11.83 8.32 -5.07
CA HIS A 162 11.71 7.27 -6.08
C HIS A 162 13.09 6.89 -6.61
N ALA A 163 13.38 5.58 -6.68
CA ALA A 163 14.55 5.06 -7.37
C ALA A 163 14.16 4.47 -8.73
N LEU A 164 14.97 4.74 -9.74
CA LEU A 164 14.90 4.10 -11.04
C LEU A 164 16.27 3.47 -11.33
N ALA A 165 16.28 2.17 -11.65
CA ALA A 165 17.51 1.45 -11.93
C ALA A 165 17.34 0.59 -13.18
N GLU A 166 18.22 0.80 -14.16
CA GLU A 166 18.39 -0.14 -15.27
C GLU A 166 19.41 -1.20 -14.85
N ALA A 167 19.06 -2.47 -15.03
CA ALA A 167 19.89 -3.57 -14.59
C ALA A 167 19.90 -4.71 -15.61
N GLY A 168 21.10 -5.13 -15.98
CA GLY A 168 21.34 -6.24 -16.92
C GLY A 168 20.74 -7.57 -16.44
N THR A 169 20.54 -8.52 -17.34
CA THR A 169 20.14 -9.89 -16.97
C THR A 169 21.23 -10.57 -16.14
N GLY A 170 20.85 -11.43 -15.21
CA GLY A 170 21.81 -12.22 -14.43
C GLY A 170 22.50 -11.52 -13.26
N ILE A 171 22.33 -10.20 -13.09
CA ILE A 171 22.99 -9.48 -11.97
C ILE A 171 22.35 -9.74 -10.59
N GLY A 172 21.24 -10.50 -10.53
CA GLY A 172 20.52 -10.74 -9.28
C GLY A 172 19.55 -9.61 -8.88
N LYS A 173 18.91 -8.98 -9.88
CA LYS A 173 17.93 -7.89 -9.73
C LYS A 173 16.90 -8.13 -8.63
N SER A 174 16.28 -9.31 -8.62
CA SER A 174 15.24 -9.65 -7.63
C SER A 174 15.73 -9.45 -6.21
N LEU A 175 16.90 -10.00 -5.87
CA LEU A 175 17.46 -9.87 -4.52
C LEU A 175 17.87 -8.42 -4.23
N ALA A 176 18.39 -7.70 -5.23
CA ALA A 176 18.82 -6.32 -5.08
C ALA A 176 17.67 -5.39 -4.66
N TYR A 177 16.46 -5.57 -5.21
CA TYR A 177 15.31 -4.78 -4.78
C TYR A 177 14.57 -5.40 -3.58
N LEU A 178 14.51 -6.73 -3.45
CA LEU A 178 13.78 -7.38 -2.35
C LEU A 178 14.43 -7.10 -0.99
N VAL A 179 15.76 -7.20 -0.88
CA VAL A 179 16.46 -7.04 0.40
C VAL A 179 16.19 -5.69 1.08
N PRO A 180 16.45 -4.53 0.45
CA PRO A 180 16.22 -3.24 1.11
C PRO A 180 14.74 -3.02 1.44
N VAL A 181 13.83 -3.51 0.58
CA VAL A 181 12.38 -3.37 0.76
C VAL A 181 11.85 -4.25 1.90
N LEU A 182 12.37 -5.47 2.05
CA LEU A 182 12.05 -6.36 3.17
C LEU A 182 12.54 -5.80 4.50
N ILE A 183 13.76 -5.24 4.53
CA ILE A 183 14.29 -4.54 5.71
C ILE A 183 13.37 -3.35 6.03
N TRP A 184 13.03 -2.54 5.03
CA TRP A 184 12.12 -1.41 5.21
C TRP A 184 10.75 -1.83 5.76
N ALA A 185 10.16 -2.87 5.19
CA ALA A 185 8.87 -3.43 5.58
C ALA A 185 8.89 -3.88 7.05
N ARG A 186 9.97 -4.54 7.47
CA ARG A 186 10.18 -5.01 8.85
C ARG A 186 10.32 -3.83 9.81
N GLU A 187 11.29 -2.94 9.57
CA GLU A 187 11.61 -1.84 10.48
C GLU A 187 10.43 -0.87 10.67
N ASN A 188 9.59 -0.75 9.64
CA ASN A 188 8.41 0.13 9.68
C ASN A 188 7.11 -0.60 10.01
N ASN A 189 7.14 -1.93 10.17
CA ASN A 189 5.95 -2.78 10.30
C ASN A 189 4.88 -2.45 9.24
N ARG A 190 5.32 -2.31 7.97
CA ARG A 190 4.50 -1.87 6.85
C ARG A 190 4.49 -2.93 5.75
N ARG A 191 3.37 -2.97 5.03
CA ARG A 191 3.19 -3.84 3.86
C ARG A 191 3.77 -3.20 2.60
N VAL A 192 4.35 -4.04 1.75
CA VAL A 192 4.92 -3.67 0.45
C VAL A 192 4.28 -4.47 -0.68
N VAL A 193 4.24 -3.88 -1.86
CA VAL A 193 3.85 -4.56 -3.11
C VAL A 193 5.07 -4.69 -4.01
N VAL A 194 5.32 -5.90 -4.48
CA VAL A 194 6.27 -6.17 -5.56
C VAL A 194 5.44 -6.44 -6.81
N SER A 195 5.51 -5.53 -7.78
CA SER A 195 4.77 -5.63 -9.02
C SER A 195 5.66 -6.14 -10.15
N THR A 196 5.20 -7.14 -10.89
CA THR A 196 5.93 -7.63 -12.07
C THR A 196 4.99 -7.87 -13.25
N ASN A 197 5.53 -8.21 -14.42
CA ASN A 197 4.75 -8.24 -15.64
C ASN A 197 3.86 -9.49 -15.75
N THR A 198 4.45 -10.68 -15.57
CA THR A 198 3.76 -11.95 -15.85
C THR A 198 3.56 -12.81 -14.60
N ILE A 199 2.61 -13.74 -14.64
CA ILE A 199 2.39 -14.72 -13.55
C ILE A 199 3.65 -15.56 -13.33
N ASN A 200 4.32 -15.98 -14.40
CA ASN A 200 5.56 -16.76 -14.30
C ASN A 200 6.66 -16.02 -13.54
N LEU A 201 6.81 -14.70 -13.75
CA LEU A 201 7.76 -13.88 -12.99
C LEU A 201 7.35 -13.77 -11.52
N GLN A 202 6.06 -13.67 -11.22
CA GLN A 202 5.56 -13.66 -9.85
C GLN A 202 5.83 -15.00 -9.14
N GLU A 203 5.63 -16.11 -9.82
CA GLU A 203 5.89 -17.45 -9.31
C GLU A 203 7.39 -17.69 -9.11
N GLN A 204 8.25 -17.18 -10.00
CA GLN A 204 9.69 -17.19 -9.80
C GLN A 204 10.07 -16.46 -8.50
N LEU A 205 9.48 -15.29 -8.24
CA LEU A 205 9.71 -14.59 -6.97
C LEU A 205 9.23 -15.42 -5.78
N LEU A 206 7.99 -15.92 -5.82
CA LEU A 206 7.37 -16.62 -4.70
C LEU A 206 8.04 -17.96 -4.37
N TYR A 207 8.46 -18.74 -5.37
CA TYR A 207 8.96 -20.10 -5.18
C TYR A 207 10.49 -20.19 -5.16
N LYS A 208 11.22 -19.18 -5.63
CA LYS A 208 12.68 -19.17 -5.66
C LYS A 208 13.30 -18.07 -4.81
N ASP A 209 13.02 -16.80 -5.14
CA ASP A 209 13.73 -15.67 -4.54
C ASP A 209 13.27 -15.42 -3.08
N ILE A 210 11.97 -15.52 -2.82
CA ILE A 210 11.38 -15.35 -1.48
C ILE A 210 11.84 -16.44 -0.51
N PRO A 211 11.76 -17.76 -0.81
CA PRO A 211 12.20 -18.80 0.11
C PRO A 211 13.72 -18.76 0.34
N LEU A 212 14.50 -18.29 -0.63
CA LEU A 212 15.91 -18.00 -0.44
C LEU A 212 16.09 -16.92 0.64
N LEU A 213 15.41 -15.78 0.50
CA LEU A 213 15.52 -14.68 1.46
C LEU A 213 14.94 -15.02 2.84
N GLN A 214 13.89 -15.83 2.92
CA GLN A 214 13.34 -16.31 4.21
C GLN A 214 14.34 -17.18 4.99
N ARG A 215 15.20 -17.94 4.30
CA ARG A 215 16.26 -18.73 4.94
C ARG A 215 17.52 -17.92 5.22
N GLY A 216 17.79 -16.90 4.40
CA GLY A 216 19.02 -16.13 4.49
C GLY A 216 18.93 -15.02 5.53
N LEU A 217 17.87 -14.21 5.48
CA LEU A 217 17.77 -13.02 6.31
C LEU A 217 17.57 -13.38 7.80
N PRO A 218 18.09 -12.55 8.73
CA PRO A 218 18.03 -12.83 10.17
C PRO A 218 16.64 -12.50 10.78
N PHE A 219 15.60 -12.49 9.96
CA PHE A 219 14.23 -12.19 10.36
C PHE A 219 13.21 -12.86 9.44
N GLY A 220 12.05 -13.20 9.99
CA GLY A 220 10.94 -13.78 9.25
C GLY A 220 10.07 -12.73 8.58
N PHE A 221 9.46 -13.10 7.46
CA PHE A 221 8.43 -12.33 6.77
C PHE A 221 7.49 -13.27 6.00
N LYS A 222 6.25 -12.82 5.78
CA LYS A 222 5.25 -13.53 4.98
C LYS A 222 5.04 -12.82 3.65
N ALA A 223 5.29 -13.53 2.56
CA ALA A 223 4.98 -13.08 1.21
C ALA A 223 3.89 -13.96 0.60
N VAL A 224 2.98 -13.34 -0.15
CA VAL A 224 1.92 -14.07 -0.86
C VAL A 224 1.76 -13.54 -2.28
N LEU A 225 1.28 -14.41 -3.15
CA LEU A 225 0.93 -14.10 -4.51
C LEU A 225 -0.54 -13.66 -4.59
N VAL A 226 -0.78 -12.50 -5.18
CA VAL A 226 -2.12 -11.95 -5.37
C VAL A 226 -2.48 -12.01 -6.84
N LYS A 227 -3.44 -12.87 -7.18
CA LYS A 227 -3.94 -13.04 -8.55
C LYS A 227 -5.30 -12.36 -8.70
N GLY A 228 -5.64 -11.98 -9.93
CA GLY A 228 -6.99 -11.51 -10.25
C GLY A 228 -8.05 -12.60 -10.00
N ARG A 229 -9.28 -12.22 -9.67
CA ARG A 229 -10.36 -13.15 -9.25
C ARG A 229 -10.61 -14.29 -10.23
N ALA A 230 -10.58 -14.00 -11.54
CA ALA A 230 -10.77 -14.99 -12.60
C ALA A 230 -9.71 -16.11 -12.62
N ASN A 231 -8.61 -15.96 -11.88
CA ASN A 231 -7.59 -17.00 -11.75
C ASN A 231 -7.96 -18.07 -10.70
N TYR A 232 -9.09 -17.95 -10.00
CA TYR A 232 -9.49 -18.91 -8.96
C TYR A 232 -10.74 -19.70 -9.38
N LEU A 233 -10.73 -21.01 -9.11
CA LEU A 233 -11.91 -21.86 -9.27
C LEU A 233 -13.03 -21.43 -8.32
N CYS A 234 -14.24 -21.28 -8.83
CA CYS A 234 -15.44 -21.12 -8.01
C CYS A 234 -16.05 -22.50 -7.72
N LYS A 235 -15.83 -23.04 -6.51
CA LYS A 235 -16.41 -24.33 -6.08
C LYS A 235 -17.92 -24.42 -6.32
N ARG A 236 -18.66 -23.32 -6.15
CA ARG A 236 -20.11 -23.26 -6.42
C ARG A 236 -20.41 -23.55 -7.89
N LYS A 237 -19.89 -22.73 -8.80
CA LYS A 237 -20.09 -22.90 -10.24
C LYS A 237 -19.59 -24.26 -10.72
N PHE A 238 -18.48 -24.73 -10.18
CA PHE A 238 -17.92 -26.04 -10.51
C PHE A 238 -18.88 -27.18 -10.13
N ARG A 239 -19.47 -27.15 -8.94
CA ARG A 239 -20.48 -28.15 -8.52
C ARG A 239 -21.78 -28.03 -9.31
N GLU A 240 -22.24 -26.81 -9.62
CA GLU A 240 -23.41 -26.58 -10.48
C GLU A 240 -23.20 -27.16 -11.89
N LEU A 241 -22.01 -26.98 -12.46
CA LEU A 241 -21.67 -27.54 -13.77
C LEU A 241 -21.69 -29.07 -13.75
N ILE A 242 -21.08 -29.69 -12.72
CA ILE A 242 -21.10 -31.15 -12.54
C ILE A 242 -22.54 -31.67 -12.37
N GLN A 243 -23.39 -30.95 -11.64
CA GLN A 243 -24.78 -31.35 -11.40
C GLN A 243 -25.68 -31.21 -12.62
N ARG A 244 -25.42 -30.21 -13.49
CA ARG A 244 -26.17 -30.01 -14.73
C ARG A 244 -25.91 -31.09 -15.77
N GLY A 245 -24.87 -31.91 -15.59
CA GLY A 245 -24.60 -33.08 -16.41
C GLY A 245 -23.91 -32.77 -17.75
N GLU A 246 -23.55 -33.85 -18.44
CA GLU A 246 -22.79 -33.88 -19.70
C GLU A 246 -23.55 -33.25 -20.89
N ASP A 247 -24.87 -33.02 -20.78
CA ASP A 247 -25.74 -32.56 -21.88
C ASP A 247 -25.40 -31.17 -22.44
N LEU A 248 -24.62 -30.36 -21.72
CA LEU A 248 -24.15 -29.03 -22.14
C LEU A 248 -22.65 -28.99 -22.47
N ILE A 249 -21.96 -30.13 -22.37
CA ILE A 249 -20.50 -30.22 -22.43
C ILE A 249 -20.15 -31.07 -23.65
N GLU A 250 -19.43 -30.49 -24.60
CA GLU A 250 -18.94 -31.25 -25.76
C GLU A 250 -18.04 -32.41 -25.30
N ASP A 251 -18.04 -33.54 -26.02
CA ASP A 251 -17.23 -34.73 -25.67
C ASP A 251 -15.75 -34.40 -25.39
N LYS A 252 -15.22 -33.37 -26.07
CA LYS A 252 -13.83 -32.88 -25.89
C LYS A 252 -13.57 -32.34 -24.47
N ASP A 253 -14.59 -31.77 -23.82
CA ASP A 253 -14.50 -31.09 -22.53
C ASP A 253 -14.80 -32.02 -21.35
N LEU A 254 -15.38 -33.21 -21.59
CA LEU A 254 -15.59 -34.23 -20.54
C LEU A 254 -14.28 -34.70 -19.92
N SER A 255 -13.25 -34.89 -20.75
CA SER A 255 -11.91 -35.27 -20.28
C SER A 255 -11.30 -34.20 -19.36
N ASN A 256 -11.43 -32.92 -19.74
CA ASN A 256 -10.98 -31.78 -18.94
C ASN A 256 -11.77 -31.65 -17.64
N LEU A 257 -13.10 -31.87 -17.68
CA LEU A 257 -13.94 -31.84 -16.49
C LEU A 257 -13.53 -32.90 -15.47
N GLN A 258 -13.29 -34.14 -15.92
CA GLN A 258 -12.81 -35.23 -15.05
C GLN A 258 -11.42 -34.93 -14.46
N ALA A 259 -10.51 -34.37 -15.26
CA ALA A 259 -9.21 -33.92 -14.80
C ALA A 259 -9.34 -32.80 -13.74
N MET A 260 -10.23 -31.82 -13.96
CA MET A 260 -10.53 -30.76 -12.99
C MET A 260 -11.16 -31.29 -11.70
N MET A 261 -12.02 -32.32 -11.76
CA MET A 261 -12.63 -32.94 -10.58
C MET A 261 -11.60 -33.63 -9.70
N THR A 262 -10.57 -34.21 -10.32
CA THR A 262 -9.43 -34.80 -9.61
C THR A 262 -8.54 -33.72 -9.03
N TRP A 263 -8.18 -32.71 -9.84
CA TRP A 263 -7.33 -31.59 -9.45
C TRP A 263 -7.93 -30.76 -8.30
N GLU A 264 -9.24 -30.49 -8.29
CA GLU A 264 -9.91 -29.69 -7.26
C GLU A 264 -9.77 -30.29 -5.85
N LYS A 265 -9.57 -31.61 -5.75
CA LYS A 265 -9.36 -32.32 -4.48
C LYS A 265 -7.91 -32.25 -4.00
N THR A 266 -6.95 -32.01 -4.89
CA THR A 266 -5.51 -32.04 -4.60
C THR A 266 -4.86 -30.67 -4.63
N THR A 267 -5.49 -29.70 -5.29
CA THR A 267 -4.96 -28.33 -5.43
C THR A 267 -4.84 -27.65 -4.07
N ARG A 268 -3.75 -26.89 -3.91
CA ARG A 268 -3.50 -26.13 -2.69
C ARG A 268 -4.24 -24.79 -2.68
N ASP A 269 -4.25 -24.09 -3.82
CA ASP A 269 -4.73 -22.71 -3.91
C ASP A 269 -5.89 -22.53 -4.90
N GLY A 270 -6.26 -23.58 -5.64
CA GLY A 270 -7.35 -23.57 -6.61
C GLY A 270 -7.14 -22.58 -7.75
N THR A 271 -5.90 -22.29 -8.11
CA THR A 271 -5.58 -21.31 -9.16
C THR A 271 -5.39 -21.95 -10.54
N LYS A 272 -5.70 -21.20 -11.61
CA LYS A 272 -5.54 -21.67 -12.99
C LYS A 272 -4.10 -22.11 -13.31
N SER A 273 -3.09 -21.47 -12.70
CA SER A 273 -1.68 -21.81 -12.95
C SER A 273 -1.20 -23.07 -12.22
N ASP A 274 -1.95 -23.57 -11.24
CA ASP A 274 -1.70 -24.86 -10.58
C ASP A 274 -2.26 -26.05 -11.40
N LEU A 275 -2.98 -25.78 -12.50
CA LEU A 275 -3.42 -26.84 -13.41
C LEU A 275 -2.25 -27.37 -14.24
N GLY A 276 -2.03 -28.69 -14.19
CA GLY A 276 -1.05 -29.38 -15.04
C GLY A 276 -1.50 -29.58 -16.49
N PHE A 277 -2.63 -29.01 -16.90
CA PHE A 277 -3.22 -29.14 -18.23
C PHE A 277 -3.97 -27.86 -18.63
N TRP A 278 -4.26 -27.70 -19.92
CA TRP A 278 -5.03 -26.56 -20.42
C TRP A 278 -6.54 -26.82 -20.30
N PRO A 279 -7.28 -26.01 -19.51
CA PRO A 279 -8.71 -26.25 -19.29
C PRO A 279 -9.61 -25.74 -20.44
N GLY A 280 -9.08 -25.01 -21.42
CA GLY A 280 -9.91 -24.39 -22.48
C GLY A 280 -10.97 -23.43 -21.94
N ASP A 281 -12.10 -23.37 -22.64
CA ASP A 281 -13.24 -22.48 -22.33
C ASP A 281 -14.00 -22.93 -21.08
N LEU A 282 -13.80 -24.17 -20.63
CA LEU A 282 -14.36 -24.70 -19.40
C LEU A 282 -14.02 -23.83 -18.19
N TRP A 283 -12.81 -23.24 -18.18
CA TRP A 283 -12.37 -22.39 -17.07
C TRP A 283 -13.27 -21.16 -16.90
N ASP A 284 -13.70 -20.55 -18.00
CA ASP A 284 -14.49 -19.32 -17.95
C ASP A 284 -15.89 -19.59 -17.35
N LEU A 285 -16.42 -20.80 -17.56
CA LEU A 285 -17.68 -21.25 -16.94
C LEU A 285 -17.58 -21.42 -15.43
N VAL A 286 -16.40 -21.80 -14.91
CA VAL A 286 -16.23 -22.22 -13.51
C VAL A 286 -15.39 -21.28 -12.66
N CYS A 287 -14.75 -20.27 -13.26
CA CYS A 287 -13.94 -19.31 -12.54
C CYS A 287 -14.79 -18.38 -11.67
N SER A 288 -14.14 -17.81 -10.65
CA SER A 288 -14.74 -16.82 -9.76
C SER A 288 -14.95 -15.50 -10.49
N GLU A 289 -16.16 -14.94 -10.35
CA GLU A 289 -16.55 -13.67 -10.96
C GLU A 289 -17.20 -12.75 -9.90
N PRO A 290 -17.03 -11.42 -10.00
CA PRO A 290 -17.66 -10.50 -9.06
C PRO A 290 -19.16 -10.54 -8.99
N ASP A 291 -19.83 -10.52 -10.14
CA ASP A 291 -21.28 -10.34 -10.19
C ASP A 291 -22.02 -11.61 -9.79
N ALA A 292 -21.40 -12.77 -9.97
CA ALA A 292 -21.95 -14.07 -9.58
C ALA A 292 -21.59 -14.51 -8.13
N CYS A 293 -20.79 -13.72 -7.40
CA CYS A 293 -20.30 -14.12 -6.08
C CYS A 293 -21.27 -13.77 -4.96
N LEU A 294 -21.78 -14.79 -4.26
CA LEU A 294 -22.67 -14.64 -3.10
C LEU A 294 -21.94 -14.23 -1.81
N ARG A 295 -20.61 -14.09 -1.84
CA ARG A 295 -19.76 -13.71 -0.70
C ARG A 295 -20.07 -14.56 0.53
N VAL A 296 -20.40 -13.92 1.66
CA VAL A 296 -20.71 -14.57 2.94
C VAL A 296 -21.93 -15.49 2.89
N ASN A 297 -22.83 -15.29 1.93
CA ASN A 297 -24.01 -16.15 1.73
C ASN A 297 -23.70 -17.39 0.88
N CYS A 298 -22.48 -17.53 0.37
CA CYS A 298 -22.08 -18.72 -0.39
C CYS A 298 -21.87 -19.92 0.54
N GLN A 299 -22.51 -21.04 0.25
CA GLN A 299 -22.33 -22.29 1.01
C GLN A 299 -20.86 -22.77 1.07
N PHE A 300 -20.05 -22.41 0.05
CA PHE A 300 -18.63 -22.75 -0.02
C PHE A 300 -17.70 -21.64 0.52
N PHE A 301 -18.21 -20.61 1.20
CA PHE A 301 -17.40 -19.44 1.60
C PHE A 301 -16.15 -19.79 2.42
N ARG A 302 -16.26 -20.76 3.33
CA ARG A 302 -15.13 -21.21 4.18
C ARG A 302 -14.01 -21.85 3.36
N GLU A 303 -14.38 -22.67 2.38
CA GLU A 303 -13.47 -23.39 1.48
C GLU A 303 -13.18 -22.65 0.16
N CYS A 304 -13.64 -21.39 0.04
CA CYS A 304 -13.48 -20.63 -1.19
C CYS A 304 -12.03 -20.19 -1.38
N PHE A 305 -11.39 -20.71 -2.42
CA PHE A 305 -10.00 -20.41 -2.79
C PHE A 305 -9.71 -18.91 -2.89
N PHE A 306 -10.55 -18.14 -3.60
CA PHE A 306 -10.40 -16.69 -3.72
C PHE A 306 -10.46 -15.97 -2.36
N HIS A 307 -11.43 -16.32 -1.51
CA HIS A 307 -11.54 -15.69 -0.19
C HIS A 307 -10.44 -16.14 0.76
N SER A 308 -9.92 -17.36 0.63
CA SER A 308 -8.74 -17.83 1.36
C SER A 308 -7.51 -17.02 0.99
N ALA A 309 -7.22 -16.87 -0.31
CA ALA A 309 -6.11 -16.05 -0.79
C ALA A 309 -6.24 -14.58 -0.34
N ARG A 310 -7.46 -14.02 -0.33
CA ARG A 310 -7.70 -12.65 0.17
C ARG A 310 -7.40 -12.52 1.67
N ARG A 311 -7.74 -13.52 2.49
CA ARG A 311 -7.39 -13.54 3.92
C ARG A 311 -5.88 -13.65 4.10
N GLU A 312 -5.22 -14.53 3.36
CA GLU A 312 -3.76 -14.67 3.43
C GLU A 312 -3.03 -13.39 3.07
N ALA A 313 -3.53 -12.62 2.09
CA ALA A 313 -3.00 -11.32 1.71
C ALA A 313 -3.15 -10.26 2.81
N LEU A 314 -4.23 -10.29 3.60
CA LEU A 314 -4.41 -9.39 4.74
C LEU A 314 -3.38 -9.63 5.86
N ASP A 315 -2.86 -10.85 5.97
CA ASP A 315 -1.86 -11.22 6.97
C ASP A 315 -0.41 -11.12 6.45
N ALA A 316 -0.22 -10.87 5.15
CA ALA A 316 1.10 -10.84 4.53
C ALA A 316 1.77 -9.46 4.65
N GLN A 317 3.09 -9.44 4.75
CA GLN A 317 3.89 -8.21 4.67
C GLN A 317 4.30 -7.88 3.23
N VAL A 318 4.44 -8.89 2.38
CA VAL A 318 4.81 -8.71 0.96
C VAL A 318 3.71 -9.26 0.08
N LEU A 319 3.17 -8.40 -0.78
CA LEU A 319 2.23 -8.79 -1.82
C LEU A 319 2.96 -8.84 -3.14
N ILE A 320 2.93 -9.98 -3.82
CA ILE A 320 3.44 -10.11 -5.18
C ILE A 320 2.25 -10.05 -6.12
N ALA A 321 2.22 -9.07 -7.01
CA ALA A 321 1.11 -8.84 -7.94
C ALA A 321 1.62 -8.54 -9.34
N ASN A 322 0.72 -8.58 -10.34
CA ASN A 322 1.04 -8.02 -11.65
C ASN A 322 0.71 -6.53 -11.75
N HIS A 323 1.30 -5.87 -12.75
CA HIS A 323 1.02 -4.47 -13.05
C HIS A 323 -0.47 -4.20 -13.26
N SER A 324 -1.19 -5.08 -13.96
CA SER A 324 -2.63 -4.91 -14.21
C SER A 324 -3.44 -4.84 -12.91
N LEU A 325 -3.13 -5.67 -11.92
CA LEU A 325 -3.82 -5.70 -10.63
C LEU A 325 -3.46 -4.48 -9.78
N LEU A 326 -2.18 -4.09 -9.78
CA LEU A 326 -1.72 -2.87 -9.12
C LEU A 326 -2.43 -1.63 -9.68
N PHE A 327 -2.48 -1.47 -11.01
CA PHE A 327 -3.14 -0.32 -11.63
C PHE A 327 -4.66 -0.34 -11.42
N ALA A 328 -5.29 -1.52 -11.42
CA ALA A 328 -6.71 -1.65 -11.07
C ALA A 328 -6.98 -1.20 -9.62
N ASP A 329 -6.09 -1.54 -8.68
CA ASP A 329 -6.18 -1.08 -7.29
C ASP A 329 -6.05 0.44 -7.17
N ILE A 330 -5.03 1.02 -7.80
CA ILE A 330 -4.79 2.47 -7.82
C ILE A 330 -6.00 3.21 -8.42
N ALA A 331 -6.56 2.71 -9.52
CA ALA A 331 -7.72 3.31 -10.19
C ALA A 331 -9.01 3.25 -9.34
N LEU A 332 -9.15 2.24 -8.49
CA LEU A 332 -10.28 2.14 -7.55
C LEU A 332 -10.10 3.10 -6.38
N ARG A 333 -8.90 3.16 -5.81
CA ARG A 333 -8.57 4.06 -4.69
C ARG A 333 -8.66 5.53 -5.08
N SER A 334 -8.26 5.89 -6.30
CA SER A 334 -8.36 7.28 -6.80
C SER A 334 -9.81 7.76 -6.94
N LYS A 335 -10.76 6.84 -7.10
CA LYS A 335 -12.21 7.12 -7.15
C LYS A 335 -12.86 7.17 -5.76
N GLY A 336 -12.08 7.12 -4.68
CA GLY A 336 -12.59 7.20 -3.30
C GLY A 336 -13.17 5.89 -2.77
N ALA A 337 -12.85 4.74 -3.37
CA ALA A 337 -13.25 3.46 -2.80
C ALA A 337 -12.49 3.19 -1.50
N ASP A 338 -13.21 2.98 -0.39
CA ASP A 338 -12.62 2.64 0.92
C ASP A 338 -11.88 1.29 0.91
N THR A 339 -12.23 0.40 -0.03
CA THR A 339 -11.58 -0.91 -0.18
C THR A 339 -10.99 -1.08 -1.57
N GLY A 340 -9.67 -1.29 -1.62
CA GLY A 340 -8.95 -1.70 -2.83
C GLY A 340 -9.08 -3.18 -3.16
N VAL A 341 -8.48 -3.56 -4.30
CA VAL A 341 -8.25 -4.95 -4.70
C VAL A 341 -7.15 -5.57 -3.84
N LEU A 342 -6.11 -4.80 -3.55
CA LEU A 342 -5.01 -5.16 -2.68
C LEU A 342 -5.27 -4.64 -1.25
N PRO A 343 -4.84 -5.36 -0.21
CA PRO A 343 -4.70 -4.80 1.14
C PRO A 343 -3.90 -3.49 1.14
N GLU A 344 -4.08 -2.64 2.15
CA GLU A 344 -3.30 -1.41 2.30
C GLU A 344 -1.79 -1.69 2.30
N TYR A 345 -1.04 -0.92 1.52
CA TYR A 345 0.40 -1.02 1.34
C TYR A 345 1.04 0.37 1.31
N HIS A 346 2.34 0.44 1.57
CA HIS A 346 3.05 1.70 1.80
C HIS A 346 4.28 1.89 0.92
N CYS A 347 4.69 0.85 0.19
CA CYS A 347 5.79 0.91 -0.77
C CYS A 347 5.46 -0.03 -1.93
N VAL A 348 5.83 0.39 -3.14
CA VAL A 348 5.69 -0.37 -4.38
C VAL A 348 7.05 -0.47 -5.04
N VAL A 349 7.37 -1.65 -5.56
CA VAL A 349 8.63 -1.97 -6.23
C VAL A 349 8.33 -2.64 -7.56
#